data_AF-A0A0M3J2G9-F1
#
_entry.id   AF-A0A0M3J2G9-F1
#
_cell.length_a   1.000
_cell.length_b   1.000
_cell.length_c   1.000
_cell.angle_alpha   90.00
_cell.angle_beta   90.00
_cell.angle_gamma   90.00
#
_symmetry.space_group_name_H-M   'P 1'
#
loop_
_entity.id
_entity.type
_entity.pdbx_description
1 polymer ?
#
loop_
_entity_poly.entity_id
_entity_poly.type
_entity_poly.pdbx_seq_one_letter_code
_entity_poly.pdbx_strand_id
1 'polypeptide(L)'
;MVDCIKVDEWVTAVEEMLEYDGCGDVEEFMKLVVTRLDRSSTLALDRITLADFVVWALLARNQQLVISFSFNRIEHRISNGQFCLQRKTAEQNAGQTKEKTKDEGKFAELPGAEKGKVVVRFPPEASGYLHIGHAKAALLNQYYQQTFEGQLIMRFDDTNPAKENAHFEEVIKEDLAMLEVKPDRWTHTSDHFETILGMCERLLKEGKAFVDDTDAETMRKEREERKESRNRNNPKNLELWDEMKRGTQRGQQCCVRIKIDMSSNNGAMRDPTIYRCKNEAHVRTGNKFK
;
A
#
# COMPACT_ATOMS: atom_id res chain seq x y z
N MET A 1 -7.93 -4.61 -35.52
CA MET A 1 -6.72 -3.77 -35.50
C MET A 1 -7.00 -2.39 -36.07
N VAL A 2 -7.54 -2.29 -37.30
CA VAL A 2 -7.97 -1.01 -37.93
C VAL A 2 -8.95 -0.20 -37.07
N ASP A 3 -9.82 -0.88 -36.34
CA ASP A 3 -10.86 -0.28 -35.52
C ASP A 3 -10.36 0.32 -34.19
N CYS A 4 -9.33 -0.26 -33.58
CA CYS A 4 -8.71 0.29 -32.38
C CYS A 4 -7.91 1.55 -32.71
N ILE A 5 -7.23 1.56 -33.86
CA ILE A 5 -6.47 2.72 -34.36
C ILE A 5 -7.36 3.96 -34.45
N LYS A 6 -8.60 3.82 -34.95
CA LYS A 6 -9.54 4.94 -35.02
C LYS A 6 -9.95 5.51 -33.66
N VAL A 7 -10.05 4.66 -32.62
CA VAL A 7 -10.38 5.15 -31.27
C VAL A 7 -9.21 5.96 -30.72
N ASP A 8 -8.00 5.44 -30.88
CA ASP A 8 -6.78 6.09 -30.41
C ASP A 8 -6.54 7.42 -31.15
N GLU A 9 -6.76 7.47 -32.47
CA GLU A 9 -6.67 8.71 -33.27
C GLU A 9 -7.52 9.85 -32.71
N TRP A 10 -8.78 9.58 -32.32
CA TRP A 10 -9.66 10.59 -31.74
C TRP A 10 -9.25 11.00 -30.32
N VAL A 11 -8.69 10.08 -29.54
CA VAL A 11 -8.21 10.38 -28.17
C VAL A 11 -6.94 11.22 -28.24
N THR A 12 -5.97 10.84 -29.06
CA THR A 12 -4.73 11.59 -29.29
C THR A 12 -5.01 13.00 -29.81
N ALA A 13 -5.95 13.15 -30.76
CA ALA A 13 -6.34 14.47 -31.26
C ALA A 13 -6.90 15.39 -30.17
N VAL A 14 -7.57 14.85 -29.15
CA VAL A 14 -8.04 15.63 -28.00
C VAL A 14 -6.89 15.95 -27.04
N GLU A 15 -5.98 15.01 -26.79
CA GLU A 15 -4.80 15.25 -25.95
C GLU A 15 -3.93 16.37 -26.52
N GLU A 16 -3.65 16.36 -27.83
CA GLU A 16 -2.92 17.42 -28.53
C GLU A 16 -3.60 18.79 -28.39
N MET A 17 -4.94 18.82 -28.40
CA MET A 17 -5.73 20.05 -28.22
C MET A 17 -5.69 20.59 -26.77
N LEU A 18 -5.49 19.71 -25.78
CA LEU A 18 -5.44 20.07 -24.36
C LEU A 18 -4.04 20.49 -23.90
N GLU A 19 -2.98 19.94 -24.48
CA GLU A 19 -1.59 20.23 -24.09
C GLU A 19 -1.07 21.56 -24.66
N TYR A 20 -1.57 21.99 -25.82
CA TYR A 20 -1.22 23.28 -26.42
C TYR A 20 -2.33 24.31 -26.16
N ASP A 21 -2.17 25.13 -25.12
CA ASP A 21 -3.00 26.30 -24.73
C ASP A 21 -3.71 27.04 -25.91
N GLY A 22 -4.75 26.45 -26.50
CA GLY A 22 -5.54 27.00 -27.59
C GLY A 22 -4.81 27.26 -28.93
N CYS A 23 -3.63 26.68 -29.19
CA CYS A 23 -2.89 26.93 -30.44
C CYS A 23 -3.29 26.00 -31.61
N GLY A 24 -4.02 24.92 -31.35
CA GLY A 24 -4.66 24.10 -32.37
C GLY A 24 -5.98 24.73 -32.85
N ASP A 25 -6.32 24.56 -34.14
CA ASP A 25 -7.59 25.06 -34.68
C ASP A 25 -8.76 24.22 -34.15
N VAL A 26 -9.21 24.57 -32.94
CA VAL A 26 -10.37 23.96 -32.27
C VAL A 26 -11.59 24.00 -33.17
N GLU A 27 -11.72 25.01 -34.03
CA GLU A 27 -12.85 25.13 -34.94
C GLU A 27 -12.83 24.03 -36.02
N GLU A 28 -11.65 23.71 -36.56
CA GLU A 28 -11.47 22.64 -37.55
C GLU A 28 -11.72 21.25 -36.95
N PHE A 29 -11.18 20.97 -35.77
CA PHE A 29 -11.46 19.72 -35.05
C PHE A 29 -12.94 19.55 -34.74
N MET A 30 -13.60 20.62 -34.26
CA MET A 30 -15.02 20.59 -33.95
C MET A 30 -15.88 20.40 -35.20
N LYS A 31 -15.50 20.94 -36.37
CA LYS A 31 -16.15 20.64 -37.66
C LYS A 31 -16.06 19.15 -38.01
N LEU A 32 -14.94 18.51 -37.74
CA LEU A 32 -14.75 17.07 -37.98
C LEU A 32 -15.65 16.23 -37.06
N VAL A 33 -15.70 16.58 -35.76
CA VAL A 33 -16.57 15.96 -34.77
C VAL A 33 -18.04 16.07 -35.19
N VAL A 34 -18.50 17.29 -35.53
CA VAL A 34 -19.88 17.53 -35.97
C VAL A 34 -20.19 16.74 -37.24
N THR A 35 -19.33 16.79 -38.25
CA THR A 35 -19.52 16.06 -39.51
C THR A 35 -19.64 14.55 -39.27
N ARG A 36 -18.85 14.02 -38.33
CA ARG A 36 -18.89 12.60 -37.96
C ARG A 36 -20.20 12.25 -37.25
N LEU A 37 -20.60 13.07 -36.27
CA LEU A 37 -21.79 12.85 -35.45
C LEU A 37 -23.11 13.16 -36.17
N ASP A 38 -23.07 13.94 -37.26
CA ASP A 38 -24.20 14.11 -38.17
C ASP A 38 -24.52 12.82 -38.93
N ARG A 39 -23.48 12.03 -39.24
CA ARG A 39 -23.60 10.79 -40.02
C ARG A 39 -23.75 9.54 -39.15
N SER A 40 -23.24 9.54 -37.92
CA SER A 40 -23.29 8.41 -36.99
C SER A 40 -23.58 8.89 -35.56
N SER A 41 -24.19 8.04 -34.73
CA SER A 41 -24.48 8.36 -33.32
C SER A 41 -23.26 8.26 -32.39
N THR A 42 -22.10 7.85 -32.91
CA THR A 42 -20.85 7.59 -32.19
C THR A 42 -19.64 7.94 -33.05
N LEU A 43 -18.52 8.35 -32.45
CA LEU A 43 -17.31 8.73 -33.17
C LEU A 43 -16.64 7.55 -33.87
N ALA A 44 -16.53 6.41 -33.18
CA ALA A 44 -15.84 5.23 -33.68
C ALA A 44 -16.67 3.95 -33.47
N LEU A 45 -16.53 2.99 -34.39
CA LEU A 45 -17.00 1.60 -34.23
C LEU A 45 -18.51 1.38 -34.06
N ASP A 46 -19.34 2.37 -34.42
CA ASP A 46 -20.80 2.34 -34.26
C ASP A 46 -21.25 1.96 -32.83
N ARG A 47 -20.40 2.26 -31.84
CA ARG A 47 -20.62 2.05 -30.41
C ARG A 47 -19.94 3.16 -29.62
N ILE A 48 -20.39 3.37 -28.39
CA ILE A 48 -19.78 4.38 -27.51
C ILE A 48 -18.37 3.91 -27.12
N THR A 49 -17.38 4.77 -27.33
CA THR A 49 -15.97 4.52 -27.02
C THR A 49 -15.38 5.62 -26.14
N LEU A 50 -14.12 5.44 -25.71
CA LEU A 50 -13.39 6.44 -24.92
C LEU A 50 -13.30 7.79 -25.64
N ALA A 51 -13.12 7.78 -26.97
CA ALA A 51 -13.13 8.98 -27.81
C ALA A 51 -14.39 9.82 -27.61
N ASP A 52 -15.56 9.18 -27.54
CA ASP A 52 -16.82 9.88 -27.30
C ASP A 52 -16.79 10.57 -25.94
N PHE A 53 -16.45 9.85 -24.86
CA PHE A 53 -16.38 10.41 -23.50
C PHE A 53 -15.44 11.63 -23.41
N VAL A 54 -14.29 11.55 -24.07
CA VAL A 54 -13.25 12.57 -24.03
C VAL A 54 -13.71 13.85 -24.76
N VAL A 55 -14.31 13.72 -25.95
CA VAL A 55 -14.91 14.86 -26.66
C VAL A 55 -16.07 15.47 -25.87
N TRP A 56 -16.90 14.65 -25.21
CA TRP A 56 -17.98 15.15 -24.34
C TRP A 56 -17.46 15.94 -23.14
N ALA A 57 -16.37 15.49 -22.51
CA ALA A 57 -15.75 16.19 -21.39
C ALA A 57 -15.22 17.58 -21.80
N LEU A 58 -14.67 17.71 -23.01
CA LEU A 58 -14.26 19.00 -23.58
C LEU A 58 -15.45 19.94 -23.78
N LEU A 59 -16.50 19.44 -24.44
CA LEU A 59 -17.72 20.22 -24.73
C LEU A 59 -18.40 20.70 -23.44
N ALA A 60 -18.46 19.86 -22.41
CA ALA A 60 -19.04 20.20 -21.11
C ALA A 60 -18.30 21.32 -20.38
N ARG A 61 -17.01 21.55 -20.70
CA ARG A 61 -16.21 22.64 -20.14
C ARG A 61 -16.31 23.93 -20.96
N ASN A 62 -16.62 23.84 -22.25
CA ASN A 62 -16.61 24.97 -23.19
C ASN A 62 -18.00 25.25 -23.76
N GLN A 63 -18.82 25.97 -22.99
CA GLN A 63 -20.21 26.26 -23.34
C GLN A 63 -20.38 27.08 -24.63
N GLN A 64 -19.38 27.90 -25.00
CA GLN A 64 -19.38 28.64 -26.27
C GLN A 64 -19.28 27.74 -27.50
N LEU A 65 -18.51 26.64 -27.44
CA LEU A 65 -18.39 25.69 -28.56
C LEU A 65 -19.71 24.96 -28.80
N VAL A 66 -20.43 24.61 -27.73
CA VAL A 66 -21.75 23.97 -27.82
C VAL A 66 -22.75 24.88 -28.54
N ILE A 67 -22.73 26.19 -28.25
CA ILE A 67 -23.60 27.18 -28.89
C ILE A 67 -23.20 27.36 -30.37
N SER A 68 -21.90 27.47 -30.65
CA SER A 68 -21.38 27.75 -32.00
C SER A 68 -21.62 26.63 -33.01
N PHE A 69 -21.70 25.38 -32.58
CA PHE A 69 -21.74 24.21 -33.47
C PHE A 69 -23.10 23.49 -33.52
N SER A 70 -24.12 23.98 -32.82
CA SER A 70 -25.52 23.50 -32.92
C SER A 70 -25.68 21.98 -33.01
N PHE A 71 -25.44 21.27 -31.90
CA PHE A 71 -25.56 19.82 -31.79
C PHE A 71 -27.03 19.33 -31.71
N ASN A 72 -27.85 19.67 -32.70
CA ASN A 72 -29.31 19.45 -32.70
C ASN A 72 -29.74 17.98 -32.58
N ARG A 73 -28.92 17.01 -33.03
CA ARG A 73 -29.22 15.57 -32.91
C ARG A 73 -28.90 14.98 -31.53
N ILE A 74 -28.12 15.69 -30.71
CA ILE A 74 -27.51 15.12 -29.50
C ILE A 74 -28.00 15.81 -28.22
N GLU A 75 -28.63 16.99 -28.33
CA GLU A 75 -29.32 17.64 -27.21
C GLU A 75 -30.24 16.70 -26.43
N HIS A 76 -30.94 15.77 -27.09
CA HIS A 76 -31.81 14.78 -26.44
C HIS A 76 -31.07 13.77 -25.55
N ARG A 77 -29.80 13.47 -25.83
CA ARG A 77 -28.98 12.56 -24.98
C ARG A 77 -28.39 13.29 -23.78
N ILE A 78 -28.15 14.60 -23.93
CA ILE A 78 -27.66 15.49 -22.87
C ILE A 78 -28.78 15.78 -21.86
N SER A 79 -29.99 16.09 -22.35
CA SER A 79 -31.15 16.43 -21.52
C SER A 79 -31.77 15.23 -20.79
N ASN A 80 -31.72 14.01 -21.36
CA ASN A 80 -32.24 12.80 -20.72
C ASN A 80 -31.24 12.08 -19.79
N GLY A 81 -30.13 12.72 -19.40
CA GLY A 81 -29.34 12.28 -18.26
C GLY A 81 -28.52 10.98 -18.43
N GLN A 82 -28.40 10.41 -19.64
CA GLN A 82 -27.53 9.24 -19.86
C GLN A 82 -26.03 9.56 -19.73
N PHE A 83 -25.65 10.84 -19.84
CA PHE A 83 -24.27 11.32 -19.70
C PHE A 83 -24.18 12.47 -18.69
N CYS A 84 -25.02 12.45 -17.65
CA CYS A 84 -24.84 13.37 -16.54
C CYS A 84 -23.64 12.89 -15.70
N LEU A 85 -22.45 13.42 -15.99
CA LEU A 85 -21.43 13.57 -14.95
C LEU A 85 -22.10 14.36 -13.84
N GLN A 86 -22.43 13.70 -12.73
CA GLN A 86 -22.95 14.37 -11.55
C GLN A 86 -21.98 15.51 -11.22
N ARG A 87 -22.36 16.75 -11.57
CA ARG A 87 -21.79 17.92 -10.93
C ARG A 87 -22.11 17.72 -9.46
N LYS A 88 -21.11 17.32 -8.67
CA LYS A 88 -21.16 17.60 -7.24
C LYS A 88 -21.29 19.11 -7.15
N THR A 89 -22.52 19.60 -6.99
CA THR A 89 -22.78 20.92 -6.45
C THR A 89 -22.07 20.93 -5.11
N ALA A 90 -20.89 21.53 -5.09
CA ALA A 90 -20.33 22.02 -3.85
C ALA A 90 -21.34 23.04 -3.34
N GLU A 91 -22.17 22.62 -2.39
CA GLU A 91 -22.94 23.55 -1.58
C GLU A 91 -21.94 24.56 -1.02
N GLN A 92 -22.09 25.81 -1.47
CA GLN A 92 -21.40 26.95 -0.91
C GLN A 92 -21.97 27.16 0.49
N ASN A 93 -21.48 26.37 1.45
CA ASN A 93 -21.43 26.83 2.81
C ASN A 93 -20.44 27.99 2.82
N ALA A 94 -20.97 29.20 2.93
CA ALA A 94 -20.24 30.41 3.28
C ALA A 94 -19.72 30.27 4.73
N GLY A 95 -18.76 29.37 4.91
CA GLY A 95 -17.97 29.20 6.11
C GLY A 95 -16.53 29.45 5.71
N GLN A 96 -16.00 30.59 6.15
CA GLN A 96 -14.58 30.99 6.20
C GLN A 96 -13.67 30.22 5.25
N THR A 97 -13.27 30.86 4.14
CA THR A 97 -12.19 30.43 3.26
C THR A 97 -10.90 30.29 4.07
N LYS A 98 -10.69 29.13 4.71
CA LYS A 98 -9.34 28.65 4.97
C LYS A 98 -8.75 28.40 3.59
N GLU A 99 -7.68 29.11 3.27
CA GLU A 99 -6.84 28.82 2.12
C GLU A 99 -6.71 27.30 1.99
N LYS A 100 -7.14 26.74 0.85
CA LYS A 100 -6.77 25.39 0.47
C LYS A 100 -5.26 25.40 0.35
N THR A 101 -4.61 25.02 1.43
CA THR A 101 -3.18 24.75 1.47
C THR A 101 -2.96 23.74 0.35
N LYS A 102 -2.08 24.07 -0.60
CA LYS A 102 -1.61 23.07 -1.56
C LYS A 102 -1.26 21.83 -0.75
N ASP A 103 -1.72 20.67 -1.20
CA ASP A 103 -1.34 19.37 -0.65
C ASP A 103 0.11 19.07 -1.11
N GLU A 104 1.01 20.01 -0.81
CA GLU A 104 2.43 19.77 -0.74
C GLU A 104 2.56 18.80 0.42
N GLY A 105 2.99 17.57 0.16
CA GLY A 105 3.19 16.56 1.19
C GLY A 105 4.09 17.13 2.28
N LYS A 106 3.48 17.71 3.32
CA LYS A 106 4.22 18.32 4.42
C LYS A 106 4.88 17.19 5.16
N PHE A 107 6.20 17.21 5.19
CA PHE A 107 6.95 16.37 6.10
C PHE A 107 6.49 16.73 7.52
N ALA A 108 5.98 15.74 8.25
CA ALA A 108 5.43 15.97 9.58
C ALA A 108 6.58 16.31 10.54
N GLU A 109 6.42 17.37 11.33
CA GLU A 109 7.36 17.61 12.42
C GLU A 109 7.27 16.47 13.44
N LEU A 110 8.42 15.96 13.87
CA LEU A 110 8.50 14.93 14.91
C LEU A 110 8.41 15.62 16.29
N PRO A 111 7.31 15.45 17.06
CA PRO A 111 7.17 16.13 18.34
C PRO A 111 8.25 15.66 19.32
N GLY A 112 8.97 16.61 19.93
CA GLY A 112 10.05 16.30 20.88
C GLY A 112 11.33 15.77 20.22
N ALA A 113 11.46 15.84 18.90
CA ALA A 113 12.70 15.47 18.24
C ALA A 113 13.80 16.50 18.49
N GLU A 114 14.94 16.00 18.96
CA GLU A 114 16.16 16.78 19.15
C GLU A 114 17.18 16.40 18.07
N LYS A 115 17.88 17.41 17.55
CA LYS A 115 18.96 17.18 16.59
C LYS A 115 20.03 16.26 17.18
N GLY A 116 20.56 15.34 16.38
CA GLY A 116 21.54 14.35 16.81
C GLY A 116 20.96 13.14 17.56
N LYS A 117 19.67 13.17 17.97
CA LYS A 117 19.05 12.10 18.76
C LYS A 117 18.00 11.28 18.02
N VAL A 118 17.55 11.77 16.86
CA VAL A 118 16.56 11.05 16.05
C VAL A 118 17.19 9.80 15.45
N VAL A 119 16.55 8.64 15.64
CA VAL A 119 16.94 7.39 15.02
C VAL A 119 15.73 6.82 14.28
N VAL A 120 15.88 6.63 12.98
CA VAL A 120 14.85 6.11 12.08
C VAL A 120 15.33 4.79 11.46
N ARG A 121 14.40 3.97 10.98
CA ARG A 121 14.76 2.72 10.30
C ARG A 121 13.88 2.41 9.10
N PHE A 122 14.51 1.91 8.05
CA PHE A 122 13.85 1.26 6.92
C PHE A 122 14.10 -0.25 7.01
N PRO A 123 13.05 -1.06 7.27
CA PRO A 123 13.22 -2.49 7.48
C PRO A 123 12.62 -3.35 6.33
N PRO A 124 13.32 -3.53 5.20
CA PRO A 124 12.83 -4.38 4.12
C PRO A 124 12.93 -5.88 4.48
N GLU A 125 11.98 -6.69 4.01
CA GLU A 125 12.12 -8.15 3.98
C GLU A 125 12.88 -8.55 2.71
N ALA A 126 13.91 -9.41 2.79
CA ALA A 126 14.68 -9.84 1.61
C ALA A 126 13.99 -11.03 0.91
N SER A 127 12.70 -10.85 0.63
CA SER A 127 11.83 -11.86 -0.02
C SER A 127 11.33 -11.44 -1.41
N GLY A 128 11.73 -10.25 -1.88
CA GLY A 128 11.42 -9.75 -3.21
C GLY A 128 12.12 -8.43 -3.53
N TYR A 129 11.89 -7.92 -4.73
CA TYR A 129 12.47 -6.68 -5.22
C TYR A 129 11.82 -5.43 -4.60
N LEU A 130 12.59 -4.36 -4.44
CA LEU A 130 12.01 -3.08 -4.08
C LEU A 130 11.14 -2.56 -5.23
N HIS A 131 10.17 -1.72 -4.87
CA HIS A 131 9.30 -1.04 -5.82
C HIS A 131 9.09 0.39 -5.35
N ILE A 132 8.38 1.21 -6.12
CA ILE A 132 8.24 2.65 -5.84
C ILE A 132 7.69 2.98 -4.43
N GLY A 133 6.89 2.07 -3.86
CA GLY A 133 6.39 2.20 -2.49
C GLY A 133 7.50 2.11 -1.44
N HIS A 134 8.48 1.23 -1.65
CA HIS A 134 9.68 1.13 -0.82
C HIS A 134 10.57 2.37 -0.95
N ALA A 135 10.72 2.91 -2.16
CA ALA A 135 11.49 4.14 -2.38
C ALA A 135 10.94 5.30 -1.54
N LYS A 136 9.61 5.47 -1.49
CA LYS A 136 8.98 6.48 -0.62
C LYS A 136 9.37 6.32 0.85
N ALA A 137 9.29 5.09 1.38
CA ALA A 137 9.63 4.82 2.76
C ALA A 137 11.13 5.03 3.05
N ALA A 138 12.02 4.56 2.18
CA ALA A 138 13.46 4.73 2.34
C ALA A 138 13.86 6.22 2.30
N LEU A 139 13.39 6.97 1.30
CA LEU A 139 13.67 8.40 1.16
C LEU A 139 13.07 9.22 2.30
N LEU A 140 11.88 8.88 2.78
CA LEU A 140 11.28 9.55 3.94
C LEU A 140 12.10 9.35 5.21
N ASN A 141 12.59 8.13 5.46
CA ASN A 141 13.46 7.90 6.61
C ASN A 141 14.79 8.65 6.46
N GLN A 142 15.42 8.63 5.27
CA GLN A 142 16.62 9.44 4.99
C GLN A 142 16.38 10.94 5.21
N TYR A 143 15.23 11.47 4.80
CA TYR A 143 14.88 12.86 5.04
C TYR A 143 14.91 13.22 6.53
N TYR A 144 14.34 12.37 7.40
CA TYR A 144 14.37 12.61 8.85
C TYR A 144 15.77 12.46 9.45
N GLN A 145 16.55 11.48 8.99
CA GLN A 145 17.97 11.36 9.36
C GLN A 145 18.71 12.67 9.05
N GLN A 146 18.59 13.19 7.83
CA GLN A 146 19.31 14.41 7.41
C GLN A 146 18.80 15.67 8.12
N THR A 147 17.48 15.84 8.20
CA THR A 147 16.84 17.03 8.80
C THR A 147 17.18 17.18 10.29
N PHE A 148 17.23 16.06 11.01
CA PHE A 148 17.51 16.04 12.44
C PHE A 148 18.95 15.67 12.76
N GLU A 149 19.85 15.61 11.77
CA GLU A 149 21.25 15.18 11.98
C GLU A 149 21.33 13.85 12.77
N GLY A 150 20.33 12.99 12.53
CA GLY A 150 20.09 11.74 13.23
C GLY A 150 20.74 10.55 12.57
N GLN A 151 20.21 9.35 12.84
CA GLN A 151 20.70 8.09 12.29
C GLN A 151 19.63 7.33 11.52
N LEU A 152 20.00 6.78 10.37
CA LEU A 152 19.21 5.85 9.58
C LEU A 152 19.78 4.43 9.72
N ILE A 153 18.97 3.54 10.25
CA ILE A 153 19.29 2.11 10.32
C ILE A 153 18.58 1.38 9.17
N MET A 154 19.33 0.63 8.38
CA MET A 154 18.75 -0.41 7.54
C MET A 154 18.72 -1.71 8.31
N ARG A 155 17.54 -2.32 8.37
CA ARG A 155 17.38 -3.59 9.07
C ARG A 155 16.66 -4.59 8.20
N PHE A 156 17.37 -5.58 7.67
CA PHE A 156 16.69 -6.68 6.99
C PHE A 156 15.82 -7.43 8.01
N ASP A 157 14.51 -7.50 7.74
CA ASP A 157 13.55 -8.15 8.63
C ASP A 157 13.45 -9.65 8.33
N ASP A 158 14.57 -10.34 8.54
CA ASP A 158 14.82 -11.73 8.15
C ASP A 158 14.26 -12.75 9.16
N THR A 159 12.97 -12.63 9.50
CA THR A 159 12.31 -13.51 10.49
C THR A 159 11.69 -14.76 9.86
N ASN A 160 11.69 -14.89 8.53
CA ASN A 160 11.00 -15.96 7.82
C ASN A 160 11.96 -16.80 6.95
N PRO A 161 12.53 -17.89 7.48
CA PRO A 161 13.57 -18.67 6.78
C PRO A 161 13.14 -19.16 5.38
N ALA A 162 11.88 -19.53 5.14
CA ALA A 162 11.37 -19.93 3.82
C ALA A 162 11.45 -18.85 2.73
N LYS A 163 11.43 -17.56 3.09
CA LYS A 163 11.26 -16.46 2.14
C LYS A 163 12.53 -15.67 1.88
N GLU A 164 13.51 -15.75 2.78
CA GLU A 164 14.73 -14.95 2.68
C GLU A 164 15.68 -15.54 1.63
N ASN A 165 16.26 -14.67 0.79
CA ASN A 165 17.25 -15.03 -0.21
C ASN A 165 18.40 -14.02 -0.22
N ALA A 166 19.65 -14.50 -0.15
CA ALA A 166 20.85 -13.66 -0.22
C ALA A 166 20.88 -12.78 -1.48
N HIS A 167 20.34 -13.29 -2.61
CA HIS A 167 20.24 -12.53 -3.85
C HIS A 167 19.38 -11.27 -3.69
N PHE A 168 18.22 -11.36 -3.01
CA PHE A 168 17.38 -10.18 -2.79
C PHE A 168 18.05 -9.17 -1.87
N GLU A 169 18.83 -9.62 -0.88
CA GLU A 169 19.59 -8.71 -0.01
C GLU A 169 20.59 -7.86 -0.81
N GLU A 170 21.30 -8.48 -1.76
CA GLU A 170 22.24 -7.80 -2.65
C GLU A 170 21.53 -6.78 -3.56
N VAL A 171 20.45 -7.19 -4.22
CA VAL A 171 19.69 -6.29 -5.11
C VAL A 171 19.08 -5.12 -4.35
N ILE A 172 18.55 -5.36 -3.14
CA ILE A 172 18.03 -4.28 -2.28
C ILE A 172 19.13 -3.26 -1.96
N LYS A 173 20.36 -3.70 -1.69
CA LYS A 173 21.49 -2.78 -1.44
C LYS A 173 21.84 -1.97 -2.69
N GLU A 174 21.81 -2.58 -3.87
CA GLU A 174 22.04 -1.90 -5.14
C GLU A 174 20.96 -0.86 -5.44
N ASP A 175 19.69 -1.21 -5.29
CA ASP A 175 18.55 -0.30 -5.48
C ASP A 175 18.64 0.91 -4.54
N LEU A 176 19.00 0.68 -3.28
CA LEU A 176 19.15 1.76 -2.30
C LEU A 176 20.35 2.66 -2.60
N ALA A 177 21.46 2.09 -3.10
CA ALA A 177 22.60 2.87 -3.57
C ALA A 177 22.23 3.71 -4.79
N MET A 178 21.43 3.18 -5.72
CA MET A 178 20.92 3.91 -6.88
C MET A 178 20.01 5.07 -6.48
N LEU A 179 19.22 4.90 -5.42
CA LEU A 179 18.39 5.96 -4.83
C LEU A 179 19.18 6.94 -3.94
N GLU A 180 20.50 6.79 -3.86
CA GLU A 180 21.39 7.57 -3.00
C GLU A 180 20.97 7.56 -1.52
N VAL A 181 20.40 6.43 -1.07
CA VAL A 181 20.06 6.22 0.34
C VAL A 181 21.33 5.82 1.10
N LYS A 182 21.71 6.61 2.10
CA LYS A 182 22.95 6.50 2.87
C LYS A 182 22.66 6.16 4.33
N PRO A 183 22.50 4.87 4.65
CA PRO A 183 22.29 4.46 6.02
C PRO A 183 23.57 4.50 6.84
N ASP A 184 23.42 4.78 8.13
CA ASP A 184 24.52 4.78 9.11
C ASP A 184 24.88 3.37 9.56
N ARG A 185 23.90 2.45 9.55
CA ARG A 185 24.08 1.08 10.05
C ARG A 185 23.27 0.09 9.24
N TRP A 186 23.86 -1.09 9.04
CA TRP A 186 23.19 -2.29 8.54
C TRP A 186 23.05 -3.28 9.67
N THR A 187 21.85 -3.84 9.82
CA THR A 187 21.52 -4.82 10.87
C THR A 187 20.55 -5.86 10.30
N HIS A 188 20.40 -6.96 11.00
CA HIS A 188 19.41 -7.99 10.69
C HIS A 188 18.58 -8.30 11.93
N THR A 189 17.29 -8.58 11.79
CA THR A 189 16.46 -8.99 12.94
C THR A 189 17.01 -10.29 13.55
N SER A 190 17.58 -11.19 12.74
CA SER A 190 18.17 -12.45 13.20
C SER A 190 19.39 -12.30 14.11
N ASP A 191 20.08 -11.15 14.11
CA ASP A 191 21.15 -10.84 15.08
C ASP A 191 20.59 -10.77 16.52
N HIS A 192 19.29 -10.56 16.67
CA HIS A 192 18.61 -10.36 17.94
C HIS A 192 17.75 -11.56 18.38
N PHE A 193 17.78 -12.69 17.66
CA PHE A 193 16.92 -13.84 17.97
C PHE A 193 17.09 -14.37 19.40
N GLU A 194 18.31 -14.41 19.94
CA GLU A 194 18.55 -14.80 21.34
C GLU A 194 17.81 -13.88 22.32
N THR A 195 17.89 -12.57 22.10
CA THR A 195 17.20 -11.57 22.92
C THR A 195 15.69 -11.72 22.82
N ILE A 196 15.16 -11.91 21.61
CA ILE A 196 13.71 -12.06 21.38
C ILE A 196 13.20 -13.37 22.01
N LEU A 197 13.96 -14.47 21.93
CA LEU A 197 13.66 -15.73 22.59
C LEU A 197 13.62 -15.58 24.12
N GLY A 198 14.61 -14.91 24.69
CA GLY A 198 14.66 -14.61 26.12
C GLY A 198 13.47 -13.75 26.58
N MET A 199 13.04 -12.78 25.78
CA MET A 199 11.84 -11.99 26.04
C MET A 199 10.57 -12.84 26.01
N CYS A 200 10.43 -13.74 25.04
CA CYS A 200 9.30 -14.67 24.94
C CYS A 200 9.24 -15.59 26.16
N GLU A 201 10.37 -16.18 26.56
CA GLU A 201 10.46 -17.03 27.73
C GLU A 201 10.09 -16.28 29.02
N ARG A 202 10.51 -15.01 29.15
CA ARG A 202 10.09 -14.14 30.27
C ARG A 202 8.57 -13.93 30.27
N LEU A 203 7.95 -13.64 29.13
CA LEU A 203 6.50 -13.47 29.03
C LEU A 203 5.73 -14.73 29.43
N LEU A 204 6.23 -15.91 29.06
CA LEU A 204 5.66 -17.21 29.46
C LEU A 204 5.77 -17.43 30.97
N LYS A 205 6.94 -17.14 31.57
CA LYS A 205 7.16 -17.24 33.03
C LYS A 205 6.28 -16.27 33.82
N GLU A 206 6.06 -15.07 33.30
CA GLU A 206 5.17 -14.06 33.89
C GLU A 206 3.67 -14.36 33.65
N GLY A 207 3.33 -15.44 32.94
CA GLY A 207 1.95 -15.79 32.62
C GLY A 207 1.26 -14.86 31.63
N LYS A 208 2.02 -13.98 30.96
CA LYS A 208 1.56 -13.00 29.96
C LYS A 208 1.52 -13.56 28.54
N ALA A 209 2.06 -14.75 28.32
CA ALA A 209 1.94 -15.50 27.08
C ALA A 209 1.57 -16.95 27.39
N PHE A 210 1.12 -17.68 26.37
CA PHE A 210 0.83 -19.11 26.45
C PHE A 210 1.14 -19.80 25.13
N VAL A 211 1.37 -21.11 25.18
CA VAL A 211 1.57 -21.95 24.01
C VAL A 211 0.23 -22.53 23.59
N ASP A 212 -0.12 -22.38 22.32
CA ASP A 212 -1.38 -22.81 21.74
C ASP A 212 -1.13 -23.84 20.63
N ASP A 213 -1.79 -24.99 20.73
CA ASP A 213 -1.75 -26.07 19.76
C ASP A 213 -3.04 -26.19 18.93
N THR A 214 -3.92 -25.19 19.05
CA THR A 214 -5.15 -25.10 18.28
C THR A 214 -4.81 -24.81 16.82
N ASP A 215 -5.46 -25.50 15.89
CA ASP A 215 -5.23 -25.30 14.46
C ASP A 215 -5.60 -23.86 14.02
N ALA A 216 -5.01 -23.41 12.92
CA ALA A 216 -5.14 -22.02 12.48
C ALA A 216 -6.58 -21.58 12.19
N GLU A 217 -7.41 -22.47 11.66
CA GLU A 217 -8.80 -22.15 11.30
C GLU A 217 -9.68 -22.05 12.56
N THR A 218 -9.55 -23.00 13.48
CA THR A 218 -10.24 -22.94 14.77
C THR A 218 -9.79 -21.70 15.56
N MET A 219 -8.49 -21.42 15.60
CA MET A 219 -7.96 -20.23 16.29
C MET A 219 -8.51 -18.93 15.70
N ARG A 220 -8.61 -18.83 14.37
CA ARG A 220 -9.22 -17.69 13.69
C ARG A 220 -10.68 -17.52 14.12
N LYS A 221 -11.46 -18.60 14.08
CA LYS A 221 -12.86 -18.59 14.49
C LYS A 221 -13.02 -18.17 15.96
N GLU A 222 -12.23 -18.72 16.87
CA GLU A 222 -12.25 -18.33 18.28
C GLU A 222 -11.94 -16.85 18.47
N ARG A 223 -10.99 -16.29 17.72
CA ARG A 223 -10.67 -14.85 17.74
C ARG A 223 -11.80 -14.00 17.18
N GLU A 224 -12.46 -14.44 16.12
CA GLU A 224 -13.62 -13.75 15.54
C GLU A 224 -14.80 -13.74 16.52
N GLU A 225 -15.06 -14.86 17.18
CA GLU A 225 -16.11 -15.07 18.19
C GLU A 225 -15.76 -14.53 19.59
N ARG A 226 -14.56 -13.97 19.78
CA ARG A 226 -14.05 -13.46 21.08
C ARG A 226 -14.01 -14.54 22.18
N LYS A 227 -13.83 -15.80 21.78
CA LYS A 227 -13.76 -16.95 22.67
C LYS A 227 -12.30 -17.21 23.04
N GLU A 228 -12.04 -17.36 24.34
CA GLU A 228 -10.69 -17.70 24.81
C GLU A 228 -10.28 -19.11 24.37
N SER A 229 -9.02 -19.25 23.97
CA SER A 229 -8.43 -20.56 23.68
C SER A 229 -8.40 -21.41 24.94
N ARG A 230 -8.66 -22.73 24.79
CA ARG A 230 -8.52 -23.71 25.87
C ARG A 230 -7.11 -23.73 26.47
N ASN A 231 -6.10 -23.30 25.70
CA ASN A 231 -4.70 -23.28 26.12
C ASN A 231 -4.30 -21.99 26.85
N ARG A 232 -5.18 -20.99 26.94
CA ARG A 232 -4.86 -19.67 27.50
C ARG A 232 -4.30 -19.73 28.92
N ASN A 233 -4.75 -20.70 29.72
CA ASN A 233 -4.27 -20.93 31.09
C ASN A 233 -3.59 -22.30 31.27
N ASN A 234 -2.94 -22.81 30.23
CA ASN A 234 -2.28 -24.13 30.26
C ASN A 234 -1.06 -24.13 31.21
N PRO A 235 -0.96 -25.07 32.18
CA PRO A 235 0.19 -25.15 33.09
C PRO A 235 1.49 -25.64 32.40
N LYS A 236 1.39 -26.27 31.23
CA LYS A 236 2.53 -26.88 30.51
C LYS A 236 3.23 -25.95 29.51
N ASN A 237 3.02 -24.64 29.63
CA ASN A 237 3.55 -23.65 28.67
C ASN A 237 5.07 -23.75 28.49
N LEU A 238 5.85 -23.89 29.57
CA LEU A 238 7.31 -23.96 29.46
C LEU A 238 7.80 -25.27 28.84
N GLU A 239 7.14 -26.40 29.14
CA GLU A 239 7.46 -27.69 28.52
C GLU A 239 7.21 -27.65 27.01
N LEU A 240 6.06 -27.12 26.58
CA LEU A 240 5.73 -26.98 25.16
C LEU A 240 6.63 -25.96 24.46
N TRP A 241 7.05 -24.90 25.16
CA TRP A 241 8.02 -23.95 24.62
C TRP A 241 9.39 -24.59 24.37
N ASP A 242 9.84 -25.47 25.25
CA ASP A 242 11.07 -26.23 25.04
C ASP A 242 10.96 -27.23 23.87
N GLU A 243 9.79 -27.84 23.66
CA GLU A 243 9.50 -28.65 22.47
C GLU A 243 9.56 -27.81 21.18
N MET A 244 9.02 -26.58 21.20
CA MET A 244 9.11 -25.63 20.08
C MET A 244 10.56 -25.25 19.76
N LYS A 245 11.36 -24.88 20.77
CA LYS A 245 12.79 -24.55 20.58
C LYS A 245 13.61 -25.71 19.99
N ARG A 246 13.25 -26.95 20.35
CA ARG A 246 13.87 -28.16 19.79
C ARG A 246 13.35 -28.53 18.39
N GLY A 247 12.26 -27.93 17.93
CA GLY A 247 11.65 -28.24 16.63
C GLY A 247 11.05 -29.64 16.56
N THR A 248 10.57 -30.19 17.68
CA THR A 248 9.97 -31.54 17.67
C THR A 248 8.66 -31.58 16.88
N GLN A 249 8.14 -32.77 16.57
CA GLN A 249 6.83 -32.89 15.92
C GLN A 249 5.72 -32.19 16.74
N ARG A 250 5.83 -32.24 18.07
CA ARG A 250 4.90 -31.54 18.96
C ARG A 250 5.10 -30.03 18.91
N GLY A 251 6.34 -29.56 18.95
CA GLY A 251 6.66 -28.13 18.85
C GLY A 251 6.17 -27.48 17.56
N GLN A 252 6.26 -28.18 16.42
CA GLN A 252 5.79 -27.70 15.12
C GLN A 252 4.27 -27.50 15.03
N GLN A 253 3.49 -28.16 15.89
CA GLN A 253 2.04 -27.97 15.97
C GLN A 253 1.65 -26.78 16.87
N CYS A 254 2.63 -26.17 17.54
CA CYS A 254 2.39 -25.14 18.54
C CYS A 254 2.79 -23.76 18.01
N CYS A 255 2.14 -22.73 18.54
CA CYS A 255 2.58 -21.34 18.44
C CYS A 255 2.51 -20.67 19.82
N VAL A 256 3.23 -19.57 20.03
CA VAL A 256 3.09 -18.76 21.25
C VAL A 256 2.19 -17.58 20.97
N ARG A 257 1.22 -17.35 21.85
CA ARG A 257 0.32 -16.20 21.81
C ARG A 257 0.50 -15.35 23.05
N ILE A 258 0.51 -14.03 22.87
CA ILE A 258 0.54 -13.09 24.00
C ILE A 258 -0.90 -12.87 24.50
N LYS A 259 -1.08 -12.80 25.81
CA LYS A 259 -2.37 -12.50 26.45
C LYS A 259 -2.57 -10.99 26.47
N ILE A 260 -3.60 -10.51 25.78
CA ILE A 260 -3.95 -9.09 25.76
C ILE A 260 -5.44 -8.97 26.12
N ASP A 261 -6.32 -8.92 25.12
CA ASP A 261 -7.74 -8.73 25.33
C ASP A 261 -8.55 -9.38 24.20
N MET A 262 -9.14 -10.54 24.51
CA MET A 262 -10.03 -11.25 23.58
C MET A 262 -11.32 -10.50 23.29
N SER A 263 -11.72 -9.56 24.17
CA SER A 263 -12.91 -8.74 23.99
C SER A 263 -12.68 -7.49 23.12
N SER A 264 -11.43 -7.22 22.73
CA SER A 264 -11.07 -5.99 22.01
C SER A 264 -11.83 -5.83 20.69
N ASN A 265 -12.24 -4.60 20.38
CA ASN A 265 -12.78 -4.26 19.07
C ASN A 265 -11.71 -4.33 17.98
N ASN A 266 -10.43 -4.16 18.32
CA ASN A 266 -9.33 -4.40 17.40
C ASN A 266 -8.98 -5.90 17.37
N GLY A 267 -9.32 -6.59 16.28
CA GLY A 267 -9.04 -8.02 16.11
C GLY A 267 -7.55 -8.39 16.24
N ALA A 268 -6.64 -7.47 15.92
CA ALA A 268 -5.19 -7.69 16.09
C ALA A 268 -4.78 -7.79 17.56
N MET A 269 -5.54 -7.20 18.49
CA MET A 269 -5.27 -7.23 19.93
C MET A 269 -5.85 -8.47 20.62
N ARG A 270 -6.58 -9.33 19.90
CA ARG A 270 -7.16 -10.56 20.44
C ARG A 270 -6.12 -11.68 20.46
N ASP A 271 -5.37 -11.73 21.55
CA ASP A 271 -4.28 -12.66 21.83
C ASP A 271 -3.44 -13.04 20.58
N PRO A 272 -2.68 -12.08 19.99
CA PRO A 272 -1.93 -12.31 18.76
C PRO A 272 -0.79 -13.31 18.93
N THR A 273 -0.48 -14.02 17.85
CA THR A 273 0.67 -14.94 17.78
C THR A 273 1.97 -14.16 17.70
N ILE A 274 2.94 -14.50 18.56
CA ILE A 274 4.26 -13.86 18.65
C ILE A 274 5.42 -14.81 18.29
N TYR A 275 5.20 -16.12 18.31
CA TYR A 275 6.18 -17.13 17.88
C TYR A 275 5.50 -18.28 17.15
N ARG A 276 6.19 -18.84 16.16
CA ARG A 276 5.83 -20.06 15.42
C ARG A 276 7.06 -20.96 15.31
N CYS A 277 6.85 -22.26 15.19
CA CYS A 277 7.93 -23.22 14.95
C CYS A 277 7.97 -23.62 13.47
N LYS A 278 9.13 -23.43 12.84
CA LYS A 278 9.48 -23.78 11.47
C LYS A 278 10.85 -24.45 11.42
N ASN A 279 10.86 -25.73 11.05
CA ASN A 279 12.09 -26.51 10.84
C ASN A 279 12.76 -26.23 9.48
N GLU A 280 12.99 -24.97 9.18
CA GLU A 280 13.67 -24.51 7.97
C GLU A 280 15.00 -23.87 8.35
N ALA A 281 16.05 -24.11 7.57
CA ALA A 281 17.33 -23.47 7.81
C ALA A 281 17.26 -21.98 7.45
N HIS A 282 17.72 -21.11 8.34
CA HIS A 282 17.82 -19.68 8.09
C HIS A 282 19.12 -19.34 7.34
N VAL A 283 19.08 -18.43 6.37
CA VAL A 283 20.23 -18.08 5.52
C VAL A 283 21.46 -17.65 6.34
N ARG A 284 21.25 -16.92 7.45
CA ARG A 284 22.35 -16.40 8.30
C ARG A 284 22.64 -17.25 9.55
N THR A 285 21.62 -17.86 10.14
CA THR A 285 21.73 -18.54 11.44
C THR A 285 21.63 -20.06 11.33
N GLY A 286 21.49 -20.58 10.10
CA GLY A 286 21.42 -22.00 9.80
C GLY A 286 20.30 -22.69 10.57
N ASN A 287 20.65 -23.80 11.22
CA ASN A 287 19.73 -24.62 11.98
C ASN A 287 19.66 -24.27 13.48
N LYS A 288 20.27 -23.16 13.91
CA LYS A 288 20.37 -22.80 15.33
C LYS A 288 19.00 -22.53 15.96
N PHE A 289 18.09 -21.93 15.19
CA PHE A 289 16.74 -21.61 15.62
C PHE A 289 15.72 -22.42 14.84
N LYS A 290 14.57 -22.67 15.47
CA LYS A 290 13.41 -23.42 14.96
C LYS A 290 12.17 -22.55 15.08
#